data_AF-A0A345JMV2-F1
#
_entry.id   AF-A0A345JMV2-F1
#
_cell.length_a   1.000
_cell.length_b   1.000
_cell.length_c   1.000
_cell.angle_alpha   90.00
_cell.angle_beta   90.00
_cell.angle_gamma   90.00
#
_symmetry.space_group_name_H-M   'P 1'
#
loop_
_entity.id
_entity.type
_entity.pdbx_description
1 polymer ?
#
loop_
_entity_poly.entity_id
_entity_poly.type
_entity_poly.pdbx_seq_one_letter_code
_entity_poly.pdbx_strand_id
1 'polypeptide(L)'
;MRDIQMVLERWGAWAASDSSGVDYSPIAAGFKGLLPYTCKTRVACSDNDALIVEGCLARLKQKRPDEHSLLVAHYLYRISKRKIAKVRGKDEKLVRIEIQLAEGFIDGCLSMLDLTLDMDV
;
A
#
# COMPACT_ATOMS: atom_id res chain seq x y z
N MET A 1 -3.31 12.74 -15.23
CA MET A 1 -3.20 12.84 -13.76
C MET A 1 -3.36 11.44 -13.22
N ARG A 2 -2.34 10.92 -12.54
CA ARG A 2 -2.32 9.53 -12.06
C ARG A 2 -3.30 9.38 -10.90
N ASP A 3 -4.09 8.30 -10.91
CA ASP A 3 -4.93 7.95 -9.76
C ASP A 3 -4.09 7.22 -8.71
N ILE A 4 -3.53 7.99 -7.77
CA ILE A 4 -2.65 7.43 -6.73
C ILE A 4 -3.37 6.44 -5.82
N GLN A 5 -4.68 6.59 -5.62
CA GLN A 5 -5.45 5.66 -4.80
C GLN A 5 -5.53 4.30 -5.50
N MET A 6 -5.80 4.29 -6.82
CA MET A 6 -5.76 3.06 -7.61
C MET A 6 -4.40 2.37 -7.54
N VAL A 7 -3.31 3.13 -7.67
CA VAL A 7 -1.93 2.60 -7.60
C VAL A 7 -1.69 1.92 -6.25
N LEU A 8 -2.03 2.59 -5.14
CA LEU A 8 -1.86 2.04 -3.79
C LEU A 8 -2.82 0.87 -3.50
N GLU A 9 -4.01 0.84 -4.11
CA GLU A 9 -4.92 -0.31 -4.00
C GLU A 9 -4.35 -1.57 -4.67
N ARG A 10 -3.76 -1.41 -5.86
CA ARG A 10 -3.10 -2.49 -6.62
C ARG A 10 -1.81 -2.93 -5.94
N TRP A 11 -1.00 -2.00 -5.44
CA TRP A 11 0.16 -2.31 -4.61
C TRP A 11 -0.26 -3.09 -3.36
N GLY A 12 -1.28 -2.64 -2.63
CA GLY A 12 -1.76 -3.34 -1.44
C GLY A 12 -2.30 -4.74 -1.75
N ALA A 13 -2.81 -4.97 -2.96
CA ALA A 13 -3.24 -6.29 -3.42
C ALA A 13 -2.05 -7.19 -3.73
N TRP A 14 -1.02 -6.64 -4.38
CA TRP A 14 0.24 -7.31 -4.63
C TRP A 14 0.95 -7.69 -3.32
N ALA A 15 1.08 -6.75 -2.38
CA ALA A 15 1.75 -6.94 -1.10
C ALA A 15 1.05 -7.98 -0.20
N ALA A 16 -0.29 -7.98 -0.20
CA ALA A 16 -1.09 -8.98 0.52
C ALA A 16 -1.01 -10.40 -0.09
N SER A 17 -0.43 -10.53 -1.28
CA SER A 17 -0.43 -11.78 -2.04
C SER A 17 0.72 -12.70 -1.58
N ASP A 18 0.46 -14.00 -1.43
CA ASP A 18 1.47 -14.96 -0.93
C ASP A 18 2.73 -15.08 -1.81
N SER A 19 2.70 -14.54 -3.03
CA SER A 19 3.78 -14.57 -4.01
C SER A 19 4.76 -13.39 -3.90
N SER A 20 4.43 -12.35 -3.13
CA SER A 20 5.20 -11.10 -3.10
C SER A 20 6.54 -11.18 -2.38
N GLY A 21 6.72 -12.18 -1.50
CA GLY A 21 7.99 -12.38 -0.77
C GLY A 21 8.34 -11.30 0.25
N VAL A 22 7.42 -10.35 0.51
CA VAL A 22 7.55 -9.33 1.56
C VAL A 22 6.96 -9.81 2.88
N ASP A 23 7.47 -9.27 4.00
CA ASP A 23 7.11 -9.61 5.40
C ASP A 23 5.63 -9.40 5.75
N TYR A 24 4.80 -8.98 4.79
CA TYR A 24 3.37 -8.79 4.93
C TYR A 24 2.54 -10.03 4.58
N SER A 25 3.17 -11.12 4.15
CA SER A 25 2.48 -12.39 3.85
C SER A 25 1.64 -12.84 5.05
N PRO A 26 0.31 -13.02 4.89
CA PRO A 26 -0.53 -13.52 5.98
C PRO A 26 -0.24 -15.00 6.28
N ILE A 27 0.42 -15.70 5.36
CA ILE A 27 0.84 -17.09 5.52
C ILE A 27 2.31 -17.12 5.96
N ALA A 28 2.57 -17.77 7.09
CA ALA A 28 3.94 -18.04 7.54
C ALA A 28 4.69 -18.86 6.50
N ALA A 29 5.98 -18.55 6.27
CA ALA A 29 6.77 -19.15 5.18
C ALA A 29 6.73 -20.69 5.13
N GLY A 30 6.66 -21.35 6.29
CA GLY A 30 6.58 -22.83 6.39
C GLY A 30 5.25 -23.45 5.95
N PHE A 31 4.19 -22.65 5.75
CA PHE A 31 2.85 -23.12 5.34
C PHE A 31 2.51 -22.76 3.89
N LYS A 32 3.43 -22.11 3.15
CA LYS A 32 3.22 -21.71 1.76
C LYS A 32 3.04 -22.94 0.88
N GLY A 33 1.93 -23.01 0.15
CA GLY A 33 1.57 -24.15 -0.72
C GLY A 33 0.81 -25.29 -0.03
N LEU A 34 0.62 -25.24 1.29
CA LEU A 34 -0.17 -26.23 2.05
C LEU A 34 -1.62 -25.80 2.26
N LEU A 35 -1.91 -24.50 2.20
CA LEU A 35 -3.26 -23.97 2.34
C LEU A 35 -3.95 -23.89 0.97
N PRO A 36 -5.28 -24.16 0.92
CA PRO A 36 -6.05 -24.03 -0.32
C PRO A 36 -5.95 -22.61 -0.86
N TYR A 37 -5.82 -22.50 -2.19
CA TYR A 37 -5.72 -21.22 -2.87
C TYR A 37 -6.94 -20.35 -2.50
N THR A 38 -6.68 -19.27 -1.76
CA THR A 38 -7.71 -18.26 -1.52
C THR A 38 -7.79 -17.42 -2.79
N CYS A 39 -8.99 -17.37 -3.40
CA CYS A 39 -9.18 -16.63 -4.63
C CYS A 39 -8.85 -15.16 -4.39
N LYS A 40 -7.75 -14.67 -4.99
CA LYS A 40 -7.32 -13.28 -4.91
C LYS A 40 -8.31 -12.42 -5.70
N THR A 41 -9.30 -11.85 -5.01
CA THR A 41 -10.34 -11.01 -5.64
C THR A 41 -9.83 -9.62 -6.04
N ARG A 42 -8.68 -9.19 -5.51
CA ARG A 42 -8.10 -7.87 -5.76
C ARG A 42 -7.16 -7.93 -6.96
N VAL A 43 -7.29 -6.97 -7.87
CA VAL A 43 -6.33 -6.76 -8.98
C VAL A 43 -5.02 -6.27 -8.39
N ALA A 44 -3.94 -7.04 -8.58
CA ALA A 44 -2.59 -6.68 -8.18
C ALA A 44 -1.85 -5.96 -9.33
N CYS A 45 -0.82 -5.18 -8.99
CA CYS A 45 0.13 -4.63 -9.95
C CYS A 45 1.22 -5.64 -10.34
N SER A 46 2.08 -5.28 -11.30
CA SER A 46 3.28 -6.06 -11.64
C SER A 46 4.31 -6.00 -10.51
N ASP A 47 5.28 -6.91 -10.52
CA ASP A 47 6.40 -6.90 -9.56
C ASP A 47 7.25 -5.63 -9.73
N ASN A 48 7.44 -5.15 -10.96
CA ASN A 48 8.18 -3.92 -11.25
C ASN A 48 7.49 -2.70 -10.64
N ASP A 49 6.19 -2.54 -10.89
CA ASP A 49 5.38 -1.46 -10.31
C ASP A 49 5.43 -1.51 -8.78
N ALA A 50 5.31 -2.71 -8.21
CA ALA A 50 5.36 -2.91 -6.78
C ALA A 50 6.70 -2.48 -6.17
N LEU A 51 7.83 -2.85 -6.79
CA LEU A 51 9.16 -2.45 -6.31
C LEU A 51 9.37 -0.94 -6.37
N ILE A 52 8.85 -0.27 -7.40
CA ILE A 52 8.88 1.19 -7.50
C ILE A 52 8.10 1.83 -6.36
N VAL A 53 6.87 1.36 -6.11
CA VAL A 53 6.01 1.88 -5.03
C VAL A 53 6.61 1.59 -3.66
N GLU A 54 7.15 0.39 -3.43
CA GLU A 54 7.88 0.02 -2.21
C GLU A 54 9.09 0.94 -1.98
N GLY A 55 9.82 1.30 -3.03
CA GLY A 55 10.92 2.27 -2.94
C GLY A 55 10.46 3.62 -2.40
N CYS A 56 9.31 4.10 -2.88
CA CYS A 56 8.70 5.34 -2.39
C CYS A 56 8.20 5.21 -0.94
N LEU A 57 7.55 4.09 -0.60
CA LEU A 57 7.08 3.78 0.75
C LEU A 57 8.24 3.66 1.75
N ALA A 58 9.37 3.08 1.35
CA ALA A 58 10.57 2.99 2.17
C ALA A 58 11.12 4.40 2.52
N ARG A 59 11.10 5.33 1.55
CA ARG A 59 11.45 6.74 1.80
C ARG A 59 10.45 7.42 2.72
N LEU A 60 9.15 7.20 2.52
CA LEU A 60 8.11 7.71 3.40
C LEU A 60 8.29 7.19 4.83
N LYS A 61 8.56 5.88 5.01
CA LYS A 61 8.82 5.25 6.31
C LYS A 61 9.98 5.89 7.06
N GLN A 62 11.07 6.23 6.34
CA GLN A 62 12.24 6.87 6.93
C GLN A 62 11.96 8.31 7.39
N LYS A 63 11.15 9.07 6.65
CA LYS A 63 10.89 10.49 6.92
C LYS A 63 9.68 10.72 7.84
N ARG A 64 8.63 9.92 7.65
CA ARG A 64 7.31 10.05 8.28
C ARG A 64 6.70 8.65 8.53
N PRO A 65 7.22 7.92 9.53
CA PRO A 65 6.79 6.54 9.81
C PRO A 65 5.29 6.43 10.15
N ASP A 66 4.71 7.45 10.79
CA ASP A 66 3.29 7.47 11.14
C ASP A 66 2.38 7.52 9.91
N GLU A 67 2.75 8.31 8.89
CA GLU A 67 2.03 8.42 7.61
C GLU A 67 2.17 7.13 6.80
N HIS A 68 3.37 6.55 6.75
CA HIS A 68 3.60 5.24 6.15
C HIS A 68 2.69 4.17 6.79
N SER A 69 2.60 4.14 8.12
CA SER A 69 1.75 3.16 8.82
C SER A 69 0.25 3.32 8.49
N LEU A 70 -0.20 4.52 8.16
CA LEU A 70 -1.56 4.77 7.70
C LEU A 70 -1.82 4.17 6.31
N LEU A 71 -0.89 4.31 5.38
CA LEU A 71 -1.00 3.71 4.05
C LEU A 71 -1.02 2.18 4.14
N VAL A 72 -0.12 1.59 4.94
CA VAL A 72 -0.11 0.14 5.19
C VAL A 72 -1.42 -0.33 5.83
N ALA A 73 -1.89 0.34 6.88
CA ALA A 73 -3.16 -0.01 7.52
C ALA A 73 -4.34 0.05 6.55
N HIS A 74 -4.39 1.08 5.70
CA HIS A 74 -5.52 1.30 4.81
C HIS A 74 -5.49 0.44 3.55
N TYR A 75 -4.37 0.43 2.82
CA TYR A 75 -4.28 -0.19 1.50
C TYR A 75 -3.90 -1.67 1.53
N LEU A 76 -2.99 -2.04 2.43
CA LEU A 76 -2.56 -3.43 2.59
C LEU A 76 -3.58 -4.20 3.45
N TYR A 77 -3.83 -3.75 4.68
CA TYR A 77 -4.72 -4.43 5.63
C TYR A 77 -6.22 -4.09 5.48
N ARG A 78 -6.60 -3.23 4.53
CA ARG A 78 -8.00 -2.85 4.25
C ARG A 78 -8.75 -2.31 5.48
N ILE A 79 -8.05 -1.67 6.42
CA ILE A 79 -8.67 -1.03 7.58
C ILE A 79 -9.31 0.28 7.11
N SER A 80 -10.60 0.46 7.40
CA SER A 80 -11.30 1.70 7.01
C SER A 80 -10.74 2.92 7.75
N LYS A 81 -10.75 4.09 7.10
CA LYS A 81 -10.28 5.37 7.69
C LYS A 81 -10.98 5.67 9.01
N ARG A 82 -12.28 5.36 9.11
CA ARG A 82 -13.09 5.43 10.34
C ARG A 82 -12.58 4.50 11.46
N LYS A 83 -12.23 3.26 11.14
CA LYS A 83 -11.69 2.31 12.14
C LYS A 83 -10.29 2.73 12.60
N ILE A 84 -9.45 3.23 11.69
CA ILE A 84 -8.14 3.82 12.03
C ILE A 84 -8.33 4.99 13.00
N ALA A 85 -9.25 5.91 12.68
CA ALA A 85 -9.56 7.06 13.53
C ALA A 85 -10.01 6.65 14.94
N LYS A 86 -10.91 5.65 15.03
CA LYS A 86 -11.36 5.09 16.31
C LYS A 86 -10.20 4.49 17.12
N VAL A 87 -9.33 3.70 16.50
CA VAL A 87 -8.18 3.07 17.19
C VAL A 87 -7.16 4.11 17.65
N ARG A 88 -6.94 5.18 16.87
CA ARG A 88 -6.03 6.28 17.21
C ARG A 88 -6.64 7.34 18.13
N GLY A 89 -7.93 7.26 18.44
CA GLY A 89 -8.63 8.31 19.20
C GLY A 89 -8.63 9.68 18.52
N LYS A 90 -8.58 9.73 17.18
CA LYS A 90 -8.55 10.96 16.37
C LYS A 90 -9.86 11.14 15.60
N ASP A 91 -10.12 12.37 15.14
CA ASP A 91 -11.17 12.66 14.16
C ASP A 91 -10.85 11.97 12.82
N GLU A 92 -11.86 11.35 12.18
CA GLU A 92 -11.74 10.74 10.86
C GLU A 92 -11.27 11.77 9.82
N LYS A 93 -11.69 13.03 9.94
CA LYS A 93 -11.25 14.10 9.03
C LYS A 93 -9.74 14.29 9.08
N LEU A 94 -9.13 14.25 10.27
CA LEU A 94 -7.67 14.37 10.41
C LEU A 94 -6.97 13.15 9.82
N VAL A 95 -7.48 11.94 10.05
CA VAL A 95 -6.92 10.71 9.44
C VAL A 95 -7.00 10.75 7.91
N ARG A 96 -8.09 11.30 7.34
CA ARG A 96 -8.22 11.49 5.88
C ARG A 96 -7.17 12.45 5.33
N ILE A 97 -6.91 13.56 6.03
CA ILE A 97 -5.88 14.52 5.65
C ILE A 97 -4.49 13.88 5.74
N GLU A 98 -4.17 13.18 6.83
CA GLU A 98 -2.88 12.48 7.00
C GLU A 98 -2.65 11.43 5.89
N ILE A 99 -3.69 10.66 5.54
CA ILE A 99 -3.63 9.70 4.42
C ILE A 99 -3.42 10.43 3.09
N GLN A 100 -4.15 11.52 2.83
CA GLN A 100 -4.01 12.28 1.58
C GLN A 100 -2.61 12.91 1.43
N LEU A 101 -2.02 13.38 2.53
CA LEU A 101 -0.63 13.87 2.54
C LEU A 101 0.36 12.76 2.21
N ALA A 102 0.15 11.57 2.77
CA ALA A 102 0.96 10.40 2.50
C ALA A 102 0.83 9.93 1.03
N GLU A 103 -0.41 9.90 0.49
CA GLU A 103 -0.70 9.64 -0.92
C GLU A 103 0.03 10.65 -1.82
N GLY A 104 -0.07 11.94 -1.51
CA GLY A 104 0.59 13.01 -2.25
C GLY A 104 2.13 12.91 -2.21
N PHE A 105 2.70 12.40 -1.13
CA PHE A 105 4.14 12.13 -1.08
C PHE A 105 4.55 11.05 -2.08
N ILE A 106 3.81 9.94 -2.16
CA ILE A 106 4.11 8.86 -3.13
C ILE A 106 3.94 9.39 -4.57
N ASP A 107 2.85 10.08 -4.86
CA ASP A 107 2.62 10.67 -6.18
C ASP A 107 3.70 11.69 -6.57
N GLY A 108 4.15 12.50 -5.60
CA GLY A 108 5.27 13.42 -5.75
C GLY A 108 6.60 12.71 -6.04
N CYS A 109 6.90 11.59 -5.36
CA CYS A 109 8.09 10.79 -5.66
C CYS A 109 8.07 10.24 -7.08
N LEU A 110 6.95 9.66 -7.50
CA LEU A 110 6.80 9.11 -8.85
C LEU A 110 6.93 10.20 -9.92
N SER A 111 6.32 11.37 -9.67
CA SER A 111 6.38 12.51 -10.58
C SER A 111 7.77 13.12 -10.67
N MET A 112 8.47 13.26 -9.54
CA MET A 112 9.81 13.85 -9.49
C MET A 112 10.85 12.99 -10.21
N LEU A 113 10.68 11.66 -10.17
CA LEU A 113 11.58 10.72 -10.82
C LEU A 113 11.15 10.36 -12.26
N ASP A 114 10.09 10.99 -12.77
CA ASP A 114 9.49 10.73 -14.08
C ASP A 114 9.26 9.23 -14.35
N LEU A 115 8.79 8.53 -13.32
CA LEU A 115 8.56 7.08 -13.39
C LEU A 115 7.17 6.81 -13.97
N THR A 116 7.14 6.02 -15.05
CA THR A 116 5.93 5.44 -15.63
C THR A 116 5.72 4.04 -15.07
N LEU A 117 4.51 3.76 -14.59
CA LEU A 117 4.14 2.41 -14.12
C LEU A 117 3.53 1.62 -15.27
N ASP A 118 3.67 0.30 -15.27
CA ASP A 118 3.04 -0.59 -16.24
C ASP A 118 1.51 -0.42 -16.23
N MET A 119 0.94 -0.14 -15.05
CA MET A 119 -0.50 0.11 -14.89
C MET A 119 -1.01 1.46 -15.44
N ASP A 120 -0.13 2.36 -15.87
CA ASP A 120 -0.50 3.64 -16.49
C ASP A 120 -0.78 3.50 -18.01
N VAL A 121 -0.46 2.34 -18.61
CA VAL A 121 -0.59 2.01 -20.04
C VAL A 121 -1.79 1.10 -20.29
#